data_AF-A0A0D1KCF5-F1
#
_entry.id   AF-A0A0D1KCF5-F1
#
_cell.length_a   1.000
_cell.length_b   1.000
_cell.length_c   1.000
_cell.angle_alpha   90.00
_cell.angle_beta   90.00
_cell.angle_gamma   90.00
#
_symmetry.space_group_name_H-M   'P 1'
#
loop_
_entity.id
_entity.type
_entity.pdbx_description
1 polymer ?
#
loop_
_entity_poly.entity_id
_entity_poly.type
_entity_poly.pdbx_seq_one_letter_code
_entity_poly.pdbx_strand_id
1 'polypeptide(L)' 'MAYDPEVYLDVSLKRFETVFPACGSRNSAIELTPEELSEFSFSKAWIDVCKGWE' A
#
# COMPACT_ATOMS: atom_id res chain seq x y z
N MET A 1 -16.30 4.46 19.05
CA MET A 1 -16.23 5.01 17.68
C MET A 1 -14.95 4.48 17.07
N ALA A 2 -15.03 3.78 15.94
CA ALA A 2 -13.83 3.39 15.20
C ALA A 2 -13.27 4.65 14.50
N TYR A 3 -11.98 4.91 14.69
CA TYR A 3 -11.26 5.95 13.96
C TYR A 3 -11.00 5.45 12.54
N ASP A 4 -11.30 6.28 11.54
CA ASP A 4 -11.00 6.01 10.14
C ASP A 4 -9.72 6.78 9.76
N PRO A 5 -8.55 6.14 9.76
CA PRO A 5 -7.28 6.80 9.51
C PRO A 5 -7.16 7.27 8.05
N GLU A 6 -6.50 8.40 7.84
CA GLU A 6 -6.07 8.79 6.50
C GLU A 6 -4.97 7.83 6.01
N VAL A 7 -5.17 7.23 4.83
CA VAL A 7 -4.23 6.28 4.22
C VAL A 7 -3.48 6.95 3.08
N TYR A 8 -2.16 6.73 3.03
CA TYR A 8 -1.26 7.17 1.98
C TYR A 8 -0.38 6.01 1.56
N LEU A 9 -0.03 5.95 0.27
CA LEU A 9 0.89 4.94 -0.26
C LEU A 9 2.22 5.59 -0.62
N ASP A 10 3.31 4.86 -0.41
CA ASP A 10 4.63 5.36 -0.74
C ASP A 10 4.94 5.16 -2.23
N VAL A 11 5.42 6.20 -2.92
CA VAL A 11 5.72 6.18 -4.36
C VAL A 11 6.69 5.07 -4.76
N SER A 12 7.53 4.61 -3.84
CA SER A 12 8.53 3.59 -4.08
C SER A 12 7.94 2.21 -4.36
N LEU A 13 6.67 1.98 -4.04
CA LEU A 13 5.98 0.72 -4.35
C LEU A 13 5.72 0.57 -5.87
N LYS A 14 5.69 1.68 -6.63
CA LYS A 14 5.44 1.66 -8.08
C LYS A 14 6.54 1.01 -8.92
N ARG A 15 7.70 0.70 -8.33
CA ARG A 15 8.79 -0.01 -9.03
C ARG A 15 8.54 -1.51 -9.16
N PHE A 16 7.59 -2.05 -8.39
CA PHE A 16 7.27 -3.47 -8.38
C PHE A 16 6.10 -3.74 -9.32
N GLU A 17 6.14 -4.88 -10.01
CA GLU A 17 5.01 -5.38 -10.80
C GLU A 17 3.83 -5.74 -9.87
N THR A 18 4.11 -6.43 -8.77
CA THR A 18 3.13 -6.77 -7.72
C THR A 18 3.70 -6.59 -6.32
N VAL A 19 2.81 -6.42 -5.35
CA VAL A 19 3.08 -6.26 -3.91
C VAL A 19 2.18 -7.20 -3.10
N PHE A 20 2.62 -7.55 -1.89
CA PHE A 20 1.95 -8.53 -1.02
C PHE A 20 1.58 -7.95 0.35
N PRO A 21 0.60 -7.04 0.45
CA PRO A 21 0.13 -6.51 1.73
C PRO A 21 -0.41 -7.62 2.65
N ALA A 22 -0.23 -7.43 3.97
CA ALA A 22 -0.72 -8.36 4.98
C ALA A 22 -2.24 -8.25 5.16
N CYS A 23 -2.91 -9.39 5.35
CA CYS A 23 -4.39 -9.48 5.41
C CYS A 23 -4.90 -9.93 6.79
N GLY A 24 -4.47 -9.27 7.86
CA GLY A 24 -5.02 -9.46 9.21
C GLY A 24 -4.59 -10.74 9.96
N SER A 25 -3.61 -11.49 9.44
CA SER A 25 -2.98 -12.60 10.16
C SER A 25 -1.49 -12.72 9.80
N ARG A 26 -0.73 -13.53 10.55
CA ARG A 26 0.71 -13.74 10.29
C ARG A 26 0.98 -14.44 8.95
N ASN A 27 0.01 -15.18 8.42
CA ASN A 27 0.20 -16.08 7.28
C ASN A 27 -0.70 -15.73 6.10
N SER A 28 -1.36 -14.57 6.11
CA SER A 28 -2.21 -14.10 5.02
C SER A 28 -1.60 -12.87 4.35
N ALA A 29 -1.43 -12.97 3.04
CA ALA A 29 -1.13 -11.87 2.16
C ALA A 29 -1.93 -12.05 0.87
N ILE A 30 -2.21 -10.95 0.18
CA ILE A 30 -2.83 -10.95 -1.13
C ILE A 30 -1.87 -10.30 -2.12
N GLU A 31 -1.73 -10.88 -3.31
CA GLU A 31 -0.97 -10.25 -4.40
C GLU A 31 -1.84 -9.18 -5.07
N LEU A 32 -1.29 -7.99 -5.26
CA LEU A 32 -1.95 -6.87 -5.93
C LEU A 32 -0.94 -6.10 -6.79
N THR A 33 -1.39 -5.47 -7.88
CA THR A 33 -0.60 -4.41 -8.52
C THR A 33 -0.62 -3.13 -7.67
N PRO A 34 0.33 -2.19 -7.85
CA PRO A 34 0.27 -0.88 -7.19
C PRO A 34 -1.05 -0.12 -7.43
N GLU A 35 -1.65 -0.26 -8.61
CA GLU A 35 -2.94 0.34 -8.96
C GLU A 35 -4.09 -0.27 -8.16
N GLU A 36 -4.17 -1.60 -8.10
CA GLU A 36 -5.16 -2.32 -7.31
C GLU A 36 -5.00 -2.01 -5.81
N LEU A 37 -3.76 -1.94 -5.31
CA LEU A 37 -3.49 -1.52 -3.94
C LEU A 37 -4.03 -0.10 -3.67
N SER A 38 -3.82 0.84 -4.59
CA SER A 38 -4.34 2.21 -4.48
C SER A 38 -5.86 2.25 -4.46
N GLU A 39 -6.51 1.41 -5.27
CA GLU A 39 -7.97 1.31 -5.34
C GLU A 39 -8.56 0.73 -4.05
N PHE A 40 -8.04 -0.41 -3.60
CA PHE A 40 -8.60 -1.12 -2.44
C PHE A 40 -8.22 -0.51 -1.09
N SER A 41 -7.14 0.27 -1.01
CA SER A 41 -6.74 0.96 0.21
C SER A 41 -7.47 2.28 0.46
N PHE A 42 -8.24 2.77 -0.52
CA PHE A 42 -8.85 4.11 -0.49
C PHE A 42 -7.83 5.22 -0.17
N SER A 43 -6.58 5.04 -0.61
CA SER A 43 -5.50 5.99 -0.31
C SER A 43 -5.77 7.37 -0.92
N LYS A 44 -5.40 8.42 -0.19
CA LYS A 44 -5.63 9.80 -0.62
C LYS A 44 -4.62 10.25 -1.68
N ALA A 45 -3.39 9.79 -1.57
CA ALA A 45 -2.29 10.15 -2.46
C ALA A 45 -1.12 9.17 -2.36
N TRP A 46 -0.30 9.21 -3.40
CA TRP A 46 1.05 8.67 -3.38
C TRP A 46 2.03 9.75 -2.87
N ILE A 47 2.83 9.42 -1.86
CA ILE A 47 3.79 10.34 -1.24
C ILE A 47 5.18 9.71 -1.15
N ASP A 48 6.23 10.51 -1.04
CA ASP A 48 7.60 10.03 -0.87
C ASP A 48 8.00 10.11 0.61
N VAL A 49 8.08 8.96 1.28
CA VAL A 49 8.44 8.87 2.70
C VAL A 49 9.61 7.92 2.97
N CYS A 50 9.89 6.99 2.04
CA CYS A 50 11.04 6.09 2.12
C CYS A 50 12.35 6.78 1.70
N LYS A 51 13.50 6.22 2.10
CA LYS A 51 14.82 6.69 1.69
C LYS A 51 15.54 5.63 0.87
N GLY A 52 16.30 6.05 -0.15
CA GLY A 52 17.20 5.18 -0.92
C GLY A 52 16.48 4.09 -1.72
N TRP A 53 15.35 4.45 -2.33
CA TRP A 53 14.44 3.51 -2.99
C TRP A 53 14.46 3.57 -4.53
N GLU A 54 15.08 4.62 -5.08
CA GLU A 54 15.37 4.84 -6.50
C GLU A 54 16.33 3.79 -7.07
#